data_AF-A0A0U2JED6-F1
#
_entry.id   AF-A0A0U2JED6-F1
#
_cell.length_a   1.000
_cell.length_b   1.000
_cell.length_c   1.000
_cell.angle_alpha   90.00
_cell.angle_beta   90.00
_cell.angle_gamma   90.00
#
_symmetry.space_group_name_H-M   'P 1'
#
loop_
_entity.id
_entity.type
_entity.pdbx_description
1 polymer ?
#
loop_
_entity_poly.entity_id
_entity_poly.type
_entity_poly.pdbx_seq_one_letter_code
_entity_poly.pdbx_strand_id
1 'polypeptide(L)'
;MEIGDMEKVEPYIKEALAAKRKIMGIGHAVYKTEDPRATHLRKFSKELGERGGETKWHEMSRKIEEIMLREKGMYPNVDFYSASAYYMMGIPLDLYTPIFAISRISGWTGHILEQYENNKLIRPRAEYIGPRGLKYVQIEER
;
A
#
# COMPACT_ATOMS: atom_id res chain seq x y z
N MET A 1 -1.13 9.32 12.97
CA MET A 1 -1.62 10.66 13.38
C MET A 1 -3.08 10.62 13.81
N GLU A 2 -3.99 10.12 12.97
CA GLU A 2 -5.44 10.06 13.27
C GLU A 2 -5.80 9.38 14.61
N ILE A 3 -5.12 8.29 14.95
CA ILE A 3 -5.34 7.55 16.21
C ILE A 3 -4.88 8.34 17.45
N GLY A 4 -3.90 9.24 17.30
CA GLY A 4 -3.32 10.02 18.40
C GLY A 4 -2.43 9.18 19.32
N ASP A 5 -3.00 8.25 20.09
CA ASP A 5 -2.35 7.56 21.21
C ASP A 5 -2.50 6.04 21.20
N MET A 6 -1.59 5.35 21.90
CA MET A 6 -1.50 3.89 21.98
C MET A 6 -2.78 3.21 22.51
N GLU A 7 -3.49 3.86 23.42
CA GLU A 7 -4.74 3.34 24.00
C GLU A 7 -5.88 3.34 22.98
N LYS A 8 -5.87 4.30 22.04
CA LYS A 8 -6.91 4.47 21.03
C LYS A 8 -6.75 3.54 19.83
N VAL A 9 -5.59 2.89 19.68
CA VAL A 9 -5.30 1.98 18.54
C VAL A 9 -6.34 0.88 18.42
N GLU A 10 -6.61 0.15 19.49
CA GLU A 10 -7.50 -1.01 19.42
C GLU A 10 -8.97 -0.63 19.19
N PRO A 11 -9.55 0.34 19.92
CA PRO A 11 -10.88 0.86 19.62
C PRO A 11 -11.01 1.33 18.17
N TYR A 12 -10.04 2.10 17.68
CA TYR A 12 -10.06 2.64 16.31
C TYR A 12 -10.08 1.53 15.26
N ILE A 13 -9.20 0.53 15.39
CA ILE A 13 -9.13 -0.57 14.42
C ILE A 13 -10.40 -1.43 14.49
N LYS A 14 -10.94 -1.72 15.67
CA LYS A 14 -12.21 -2.46 15.82
C LYS A 14 -13.36 -1.72 15.14
N GLU A 15 -13.48 -0.42 15.34
CA GLU A 15 -14.49 0.41 14.68
C GLU A 15 -14.32 0.40 13.16
N ALA A 16 -13.09 0.58 12.67
CA ALA A 16 -12.81 0.53 11.23
C ALA A 16 -13.18 -0.82 10.61
N LEU A 17 -12.86 -1.93 11.29
CA LEU A 17 -13.23 -3.27 10.84
C LEU A 17 -14.75 -3.51 10.88
N ALA A 18 -15.45 -3.04 11.92
CA ALA A 18 -16.91 -3.12 12.02
C ALA A 18 -17.59 -2.35 10.89
N ALA A 19 -17.05 -1.18 10.54
CA ALA A 19 -17.49 -0.38 9.41
C ALA A 19 -17.01 -0.90 8.03
N LYS A 20 -16.33 -2.06 7.98
CA LYS A 20 -15.73 -2.64 6.76
C LYS A 20 -14.78 -1.68 6.02
N ARG A 21 -14.16 -0.74 6.74
CA ARG A 21 -13.11 0.12 6.19
C ARG A 21 -11.85 -0.69 5.94
N LYS A 22 -11.19 -0.43 4.81
CA LYS A 22 -9.92 -1.08 4.45
C LYS A 22 -8.79 -0.41 5.23
N ILE A 23 -8.01 -1.22 5.96
CA ILE A 23 -6.78 -0.76 6.62
C ILE A 23 -5.64 -0.82 5.58
N MET A 24 -5.09 0.35 5.25
CA MET A 24 -4.00 0.46 4.27
C MET A 24 -2.70 -0.14 4.81
N GLY A 25 -1.86 -0.69 3.92
CA GLY A 25 -0.61 -1.36 4.29
C GLY A 25 -0.77 -2.78 4.82
N ILE A 26 -1.98 -3.34 4.82
CA ILE A 26 -2.26 -4.71 5.29
C ILE A 26 -2.68 -5.60 4.12
N GLY A 27 -2.11 -6.80 4.06
CA GLY A 27 -2.33 -7.81 3.03
C GLY A 27 -1.51 -7.58 1.76
N HIS A 28 -1.41 -8.63 0.95
CA HIS A 28 -0.71 -8.63 -0.33
C HIS A 28 -1.46 -9.48 -1.34
N ALA A 29 -1.46 -9.09 -2.62
CA ALA A 29 -2.13 -9.84 -3.69
C ALA A 29 -1.41 -11.14 -4.09
N VAL A 30 -0.23 -11.41 -3.51
CA VAL A 30 0.68 -12.50 -3.92
C VAL A 30 1.18 -13.24 -2.70
N TYR A 31 1.79 -12.54 -1.74
CA TYR A 31 2.23 -13.16 -0.48
C TYR A 31 1.03 -13.58 0.37
N LYS A 32 1.03 -14.86 0.76
CA LYS A 32 0.08 -15.44 1.73
C LYS A 32 0.64 -15.43 3.17
N THR A 33 1.93 -15.17 3.30
CA THR A 33 2.69 -15.07 4.55
C THR A 33 3.21 -13.64 4.71
N GLU A 34 4.04 -13.42 5.73
CA GLU A 34 4.72 -12.15 5.93
C GLU A 34 5.48 -11.69 4.67
N ASP A 35 5.31 -10.41 4.32
CA ASP A 35 6.08 -9.76 3.27
C ASP A 35 7.53 -9.56 3.77
N PRO A 36 8.54 -10.15 3.11
CA PRO A 36 9.92 -10.09 3.59
C PRO A 36 10.45 -8.67 3.70
N ARG A 37 9.93 -7.73 2.88
CA ARG A 37 10.34 -6.33 2.91
C ARG A 37 9.79 -5.61 4.14
N ALA A 38 8.59 -5.98 4.58
CA ALA A 38 7.99 -5.45 5.81
C ALA A 38 8.83 -5.86 7.03
N THR A 39 9.39 -7.08 7.04
CA THR A 39 10.29 -7.55 8.11
C THR A 39 11.51 -6.66 8.27
N HIS A 40 12.14 -6.24 7.18
CA HIS A 40 13.30 -5.33 7.21
C HIS A 40 12.90 -3.92 7.64
N LEU A 41 11.83 -3.37 7.07
CA LEU A 41 11.36 -2.02 7.43
C LEU A 41 10.87 -1.93 8.86
N ARG A 42 10.33 -3.00 9.43
CA ARG A 42 9.95 -3.05 10.84
C ARG A 42 11.16 -2.89 11.76
N LYS A 43 12.28 -3.55 11.45
CA LYS A 43 13.55 -3.38 12.19
C LYS A 43 14.07 -1.95 12.07
N PHE A 44 14.09 -1.42 10.84
CA PHE A 44 14.54 -0.06 10.59
C PHE A 44 13.67 1.00 11.28
N SER A 45 12.34 0.82 11.26
CA SER A 45 11.37 1.65 11.99
C SER A 45 11.67 1.64 13.50
N LYS A 46 11.98 0.48 14.08
CA LYS A 46 12.39 0.39 15.49
C LYS A 46 13.66 1.19 15.78
N GLU A 47 14.71 0.95 14.99
CA GLU A 47 16.00 1.62 15.16
C GLU A 47 15.90 3.14 14.99
N LEU A 48 15.09 3.62 14.04
CA LEU A 48 14.81 5.04 13.85
C LEU A 48 14.10 5.66 15.05
N GLY A 49 13.09 4.98 15.60
CA GLY A 49 12.38 5.45 16.78
C GLY A 49 13.29 5.54 18.01
N GLU A 50 14.14 4.53 18.22
CA GLU A 50 15.12 4.50 19.31
C GLU A 50 16.17 5.62 19.15
N ARG A 51 16.70 5.84 17.94
CA ARG A 51 17.66 6.91 17.65
C ARG A 51 17.07 8.31 17.76
N GLY A 52 15.82 8.47 17.34
CA GLY A 52 15.09 9.74 17.39
C GLY A 52 14.52 10.08 18.77
N GLY A 53 14.58 9.14 19.73
CA GLY A 53 14.00 9.31 21.06
C GLY A 53 12.46 9.21 21.10
N GLU A 54 11.83 8.74 20.03
CA GLU A 54 10.38 8.60 19.92
C GLU A 54 9.99 7.24 19.30
N THR A 55 9.73 6.25 20.15
CA THR A 55 9.33 4.89 19.73
C THR A 55 7.84 4.74 19.47
N LYS A 56 7.03 5.74 19.84
CA LYS A 56 5.56 5.73 19.76
C LYS A 56 5.04 5.23 18.42
N TRP A 57 5.60 5.72 17.32
CA TRP A 57 5.13 5.36 15.97
C TRP A 57 5.42 3.90 15.61
N HIS A 58 6.56 3.38 16.06
CA HIS A 58 6.90 1.97 15.89
C HIS A 58 5.96 1.08 16.72
N GLU A 59 5.75 1.42 17.99
CA GLU A 59 4.89 0.67 18.91
C GLU A 59 3.42 0.64 18.45
N MET A 60 2.91 1.78 17.96
CA MET A 60 1.57 1.85 17.36
C MET A 60 1.48 0.92 16.14
N SER A 61 2.50 0.94 15.27
CA SER A 61 2.54 0.07 14.08
C SER A 61 2.55 -1.41 14.48
N ARG A 62 3.34 -1.80 15.48
CA ARG A 62 3.39 -3.16 16.02
C ARG A 62 2.03 -3.61 16.58
N LYS A 63 1.36 -2.74 17.34
CA LYS A 63 0.04 -3.05 17.91
C LYS A 63 -1.03 -3.22 16.83
N ILE A 64 -1.01 -2.39 15.78
CA ILE A 64 -1.91 -2.53 14.63
C ILE A 64 -1.64 -3.86 13.90
N GLU A 65 -0.37 -4.21 13.67
CA GLU A 65 0.01 -5.50 13.07
C GLU A 65 -0.57 -6.68 13.87
N GLU A 66 -0.41 -6.68 15.20
CA GLU A 66 -0.91 -7.74 16.07
C GLU A 66 -2.44 -7.88 16.01
N ILE A 67 -3.15 -6.76 16.03
CA ILE A 67 -4.61 -6.75 15.90
C ILE A 67 -5.03 -7.28 14.53
N MET A 68 -4.42 -6.82 13.45
CA MET A 68 -4.79 -7.25 12.09
C MET A 68 -4.49 -8.73 11.84
N LEU A 69 -3.41 -9.25 12.43
CA LEU A 69 -3.11 -10.67 12.40
C LEU A 69 -4.16 -11.48 13.18
N ARG A 70 -4.53 -11.02 14.38
CA ARG A 70 -5.53 -11.69 15.21
C ARG A 70 -6.94 -11.68 14.60
N GLU A 71 -7.40 -10.54 14.11
CA GLU A 71 -8.78 -10.34 13.65
C GLU A 71 -9.01 -10.79 12.20
N LYS A 72 -7.97 -10.73 11.35
CA LYS A 72 -8.08 -11.00 9.90
C LYS A 72 -7.09 -12.02 9.36
N GLY A 73 -6.10 -12.45 10.15
CA GLY A 73 -5.03 -13.32 9.64
C GLY A 73 -4.18 -12.66 8.56
N MET A 74 -4.11 -11.33 8.54
CA MET A 74 -3.42 -10.57 7.49
C MET A 74 -2.14 -9.92 8.01
N TYR A 75 -1.09 -10.01 7.20
CA TYR A 75 0.23 -9.45 7.51
C TYR A 75 0.40 -8.04 6.93
N PRO A 76 1.25 -7.20 7.53
CA PRO A 76 1.64 -5.92 6.96
C PRO A 76 2.46 -6.15 5.68
N ASN A 77 2.26 -5.30 4.69
CA ASN A 77 3.10 -5.23 3.51
C ASN A 77 4.18 -4.15 3.68
N VAL A 78 5.05 -4.02 2.68
CA VAL A 78 6.15 -3.05 2.67
C VAL A 78 5.72 -1.61 2.97
N ASP A 79 4.53 -1.19 2.52
CA ASP A 79 4.09 0.20 2.64
C ASP A 79 3.81 0.59 4.10
N PHE A 80 3.37 -0.38 4.93
CA PHE A 80 2.97 -0.11 6.31
C PHE A 80 4.09 0.44 7.18
N TYR A 81 5.23 -0.27 7.25
CA TYR A 81 6.38 0.18 8.02
C TYR A 81 7.19 1.28 7.32
N SER A 82 7.05 1.44 6.00
CA SER A 82 7.64 2.58 5.30
C SER A 82 7.06 3.90 5.80
N ALA A 83 5.77 3.93 6.14
CA ALA A 83 5.10 5.14 6.59
C ALA A 83 5.65 5.66 7.92
N SER A 84 5.87 4.78 8.91
CA SER A 84 6.47 5.17 10.18
C SER A 84 7.94 5.55 10.01
N ALA A 85 8.70 4.80 9.20
CA ALA A 85 10.10 5.11 8.94
C ALA A 85 10.29 6.50 8.32
N TYR A 86 9.59 6.81 7.23
CA TYR A 86 9.69 8.13 6.58
C TYR A 86 9.21 9.27 7.49
N TYR A 87 8.17 9.02 8.30
CA TYR A 87 7.67 10.01 9.24
C TYR A 87 8.72 10.37 10.30
N MET A 88 9.37 9.35 10.87
CA MET A 88 10.44 9.53 11.85
C MET A 88 11.69 10.18 11.25
N MET A 89 11.90 10.05 9.93
CA MET A 89 12.96 10.78 9.21
C MET A 89 12.59 12.24 8.91
N GLY A 90 11.39 12.70 9.27
CA GLY A 90 10.91 14.06 8.99
C GLY A 90 10.59 14.30 7.52
N ILE A 91 10.36 13.23 6.74
CA ILE A 91 10.02 13.34 5.32
C ILE A 91 8.56 13.78 5.19
N PRO A 92 8.27 14.86 4.45
CA PRO A 92 6.90 15.25 4.12
C PRO A 92 6.09 14.13 3.43
N LEU A 93 4.82 13.98 3.79
CA LEU A 93 3.94 12.89 3.30
C LEU A 93 3.77 12.89 1.78
N ASP A 94 3.74 14.06 1.17
CA ASP A 94 3.66 14.26 -0.28
C ASP A 94 4.90 13.73 -1.03
N LEU A 95 6.02 13.54 -0.33
CA LEU A 95 7.26 12.99 -0.89
C LEU A 95 7.39 11.47 -0.80
N TYR A 96 6.45 10.76 -0.16
CA TYR A 96 6.54 9.30 -0.01
C TYR A 96 6.48 8.59 -1.37
N THR A 97 5.55 8.98 -2.24
CA THR A 97 5.40 8.41 -3.59
C THR A 97 6.57 8.77 -4.52
N PRO A 98 7.08 10.02 -4.53
CA PRO A 98 8.32 10.35 -5.22
C PRO A 98 9.53 9.49 -4.82
N ILE A 99 9.73 9.21 -3.52
CA ILE A 99 10.81 8.32 -3.07
C ILE A 99 10.65 6.91 -3.64
N PHE A 100 9.42 6.40 -3.65
CA PHE A 100 9.12 5.11 -4.29
C PHE A 100 9.52 5.12 -5.77
N ALA A 101 9.19 6.18 -6.52
CA ALA A 101 9.55 6.30 -7.93
C ALA A 101 11.07 6.33 -8.15
N ILE A 102 11.81 7.07 -7.31
CA ILE A 102 13.28 7.12 -7.34
C ILE A 102 13.88 5.73 -7.11
N SER A 103 13.34 4.95 -6.17
CA SER A 103 13.79 3.57 -5.96
C SER A 103 13.43 2.66 -7.14
N ARG A 104 12.19 2.75 -7.63
CA ARG A 104 11.63 1.80 -8.60
C ARG A 104 12.07 2.05 -10.05
N ILE A 105 12.59 3.23 -10.39
CA ILE A 105 13.10 3.53 -11.73
C ILE A 105 14.14 2.53 -12.22
N SER A 106 14.95 1.98 -11.30
CA SER A 106 15.91 0.92 -11.59
C SER A 106 15.23 -0.34 -12.17
N GLY A 107 14.19 -0.83 -11.49
CA GLY A 107 13.40 -1.98 -11.93
C GLY A 107 12.59 -1.70 -13.19
N TRP A 108 12.01 -0.50 -13.32
CA TRP A 108 11.31 -0.10 -14.56
C TRP A 108 12.26 -0.10 -15.76
N THR A 109 13.46 0.47 -15.59
CA THR A 109 14.47 0.50 -16.66
C THR A 109 14.94 -0.91 -17.00
N GLY A 110 15.16 -1.77 -15.99
CA GLY A 110 15.47 -3.18 -16.20
C GLY A 110 14.43 -3.91 -17.06
N HIS A 111 13.15 -3.79 -16.70
CA HIS A 111 12.06 -4.38 -17.48
C HIS A 111 11.92 -3.79 -18.89
N ILE A 112 12.24 -2.51 -19.10
CA ILE A 112 12.26 -1.90 -20.43
C ILE A 112 13.36 -2.53 -21.29
N LEU A 113 14.55 -2.73 -20.74
CA LEU A 113 15.66 -3.36 -21.44
C LEU A 113 15.33 -4.83 -21.80
N GLU A 114 14.77 -5.59 -20.84
CA GLU A 114 14.29 -6.97 -21.09
C GLU A 114 13.23 -7.02 -22.22
N GLN A 115 12.32 -6.05 -22.26
CA GLN A 115 11.31 -5.94 -23.32
C GLN A 115 11.96 -5.59 -24.67
N TYR A 116 13.00 -4.76 -24.72
CA TYR A 116 13.71 -4.47 -25.97
C TYR A 116 14.48 -5.68 -26.50
N GLU A 117 15.06 -6.51 -25.62
CA GLU A 117 15.75 -7.74 -26.02
C GLU A 117 14.78 -8.82 -26.54
N ASN A 118 13.58 -8.94 -25.95
CA ASN A 118 12.57 -9.92 -26.35
C ASN A 118 11.19 -9.26 -26.56
N ASN A 119 11.06 -8.52 -27.66
CA ASN A 119 9.96 -7.58 -27.87
C ASN A 119 8.63 -8.23 -28.30
N LYS A 120 7.94 -8.85 -27.34
CA LYS A 120 6.57 -9.34 -27.51
C LYS A 120 5.57 -8.37 -26.88
N LEU A 121 4.76 -7.70 -27.71
CA LEU A 121 3.73 -6.78 -27.23
C LEU A 121 2.52 -7.52 -26.66
N ILE A 122 2.04 -7.08 -25.50
CA ILE A 122 0.73 -7.46 -24.98
C ILE A 122 -0.35 -6.81 -25.86
N ARG A 123 -1.31 -7.60 -26.32
CA ARG A 123 -2.48 -7.12 -27.09
C ARG A 123 -3.77 -7.46 -26.35
N PRO A 124 -4.20 -6.64 -25.38
CA PRO A 124 -5.42 -6.90 -24.62
C PRO A 124 -6.64 -6.90 -25.55
N ARG A 125 -7.61 -7.78 -25.27
CA ARG A 125 -8.92 -7.77 -25.93
C ARG A 125 -9.96 -7.36 -24.91
N ALA A 126 -10.95 -6.59 -25.36
CA ALA A 126 -12.10 -6.21 -24.55
C ALA A 126 -13.33 -6.99 -25.00
N GLU A 127 -14.19 -7.33 -24.04
CA GLU A 127 -15.54 -7.84 -24.31
C GLU A 127 -16.49 -6.66 -24.52
N TYR A 128 -17.22 -6.64 -25.64
CA TYR A 128 -18.20 -5.60 -25.92
C TYR A 128 -19.53 -5.90 -25.23
N ILE A 129 -19.84 -5.12 -24.18
CA ILE A 129 -21.09 -5.18 -23.39
C ILE A 129 -22.06 -4.03 -23.71
N GLY A 130 -21.79 -3.25 -24.75
CA GLY A 130 -22.62 -2.13 -25.16
C GLY A 130 -23.87 -2.55 -25.95
N PRO A 131 -24.84 -1.64 -26.13
CA PRO A 131 -26.01 -1.87 -26.97
C PRO A 131 -25.60 -2.13 -28.42
N ARG A 132 -26.12 -3.20 -29.02
CA ARG A 132 -25.86 -3.57 -30.42
C ARG A 132 -27.01 -3.13 -31.32
N GLY A 133 -26.70 -2.88 -32.59
CA GLY A 133 -27.71 -2.57 -33.59
C GLY A 133 -28.41 -1.22 -33.40
N LEU A 134 -27.77 -0.28 -32.71
CA LEU A 134 -28.27 1.09 -32.63
C LEU A 134 -28.38 1.69 -34.03
N LYS A 135 -29.56 2.24 -34.33
CA LYS A 135 -29.78 3.03 -35.54
C LYS A 135 -29.48 4.49 -35.22
N TYR A 136 -28.95 5.21 -36.20
CA TYR A 136 -28.74 6.64 -36.08
C TYR A 136 -30.10 7.36 -35.94
N VAL A 137 -30.19 8.29 -34.99
CA VAL A 137 -31.36 9.16 -34.78
C VAL A 137 -30.98 10.58 -35.23
N GLN A 138 -31.78 11.15 -36.15
CA GLN A 138 -31.60 12.52 -36.64
C GLN A 138 -31.60 13.49 -35.47
N ILE A 139 -30.85 14.59 -35.58
CA ILE A 139 -30.64 15.50 -34.44
C ILE A 139 -31.96 16.12 -33.95
N GLU A 140 -32.91 16.35 -34.86
CA GLU A 140 -34.24 16.86 -34.60
C GLU A 140 -35.16 15.83 -33.90
N GLU A 141 -34.78 14.55 -33.88
CA GLU A 141 -35.57 13.41 -33.37
C GLU A 141 -34.95 12.75 -32.13
N ARG A 142 -33.89 13.34 -31.56
CA ARG A 142 -33.19 12.83 -30.37
C ARG A 142 -33.90 13.15 -29.06
#